data_AF-A0A5Q4D6X0-F1
#
_entry.id   AF-A0A5Q4D6X0-F1
#
_cell.length_a   1.000
_cell.length_b   1.000
_cell.length_c   1.000
_cell.angle_alpha   90.00
_cell.angle_beta   90.00
_cell.angle_gamma   90.00
#
_symmetry.space_group_name_H-M   'P 1'
#
loop_
_entity.id
_entity.type
_entity.pdbx_description
1 polymer ?
#
loop_
_entity_poly.entity_id
_entity_poly.type
_entity_poly.pdbx_seq_one_letter_code
_entity_poly.pdbx_strand_id
1 'polypeptide(L)'
;MDLQGRWRGSPSGEAPASCPQGQDLLERYREDSWMNFRFGAVAVLGAALFVGGCATAGETRAPDSTVLGAGAEGDELPQWITDLPQGIEPRDNDHTNQAAISLIQASAASSEEQARTRYQDALGHAEAGIAEDPENPQSYLQAGEALMGLDRIEEAAARFDRAEELHPPYILETIGLREAAWIEAYNQGVAYIEADNQDAAVQSFELANSIYQFRPEALLNLGSIYAQQGRYEESAEAFGQVVEIIDGPWYDRVDDEEMRESWRALREPAMVNRAQLLLRADRFDEAADAYAMLVEEDPDNLEHLTAYASALVAGGRGADAQDLFADLLARDNLNASDYFTIGVGLYQVEQFEGAEQAFRRTFEVVPNHRDAVFNFAQTLYINEEWTELEQVTAKLLEIDELNALAYRFRANALLQLGREDEAMDVYTTGEDLPIVMDEITIRPGGSDVVLAGQLSNHTAPAGTEVRLRFTFYDVRGAEIGTRETTVRFEGEGEARAFEVEIPDGDLFGYGYRVMD
;
A
#
# COMPACT_ATOMS: atom_id res chain seq x y z
N MET A 1 -69.72 51.18 -7.74
CA MET A 1 -71.14 51.06 -8.12
C MET A 1 -71.54 49.64 -7.81
N ASP A 2 -72.52 49.50 -6.91
CA ASP A 2 -73.25 48.28 -6.47
C ASP A 2 -72.46 47.06 -5.95
N LEU A 3 -72.86 46.34 -4.89
CA LEU A 3 -73.91 46.48 -3.88
C LEU A 3 -73.56 45.56 -2.69
N GLN A 4 -74.17 45.86 -1.56
CA GLN A 4 -74.02 45.26 -0.24
C GLN A 4 -74.52 43.81 -0.11
N GLY A 5 -74.03 43.07 0.89
CA GLY A 5 -74.70 41.89 1.42
C GLY A 5 -74.01 41.27 2.66
N ARG A 6 -74.43 41.69 3.85
CA ARG A 6 -74.07 41.05 5.15
C ARG A 6 -74.80 39.72 5.30
N TRP A 7 -74.16 38.69 5.85
CA TRP A 7 -74.78 37.73 6.79
C TRP A 7 -73.74 37.14 7.77
N ARG A 8 -74.09 37.12 9.07
CA ARG A 8 -73.40 36.42 10.18
C ARG A 8 -74.09 35.06 10.39
N GLY A 9 -73.33 34.03 10.82
CA GLY A 9 -73.88 32.83 11.48
C GLY A 9 -72.98 31.59 11.37
N SER A 10 -72.34 31.19 12.48
CA SER A 10 -71.63 29.92 12.70
C SER A 10 -72.61 28.74 12.94
N PRO A 11 -72.17 27.52 13.35
CA PRO A 11 -71.28 26.53 12.73
C PRO A 11 -71.96 25.13 12.61
N SER A 12 -71.50 24.24 11.70
CA SER A 12 -71.52 22.76 11.89
C SER A 12 -71.27 22.00 10.58
N GLY A 13 -70.42 20.97 10.62
CA GLY A 13 -70.58 19.77 9.79
C GLY A 13 -69.50 19.54 8.74
N GLU A 14 -68.69 18.52 8.98
CA GLU A 14 -67.53 18.03 8.22
C GLU A 14 -67.84 17.53 6.80
N ALA A 15 -66.86 17.72 5.91
CA ALA A 15 -66.43 16.76 4.88
C ALA A 15 -64.93 17.00 4.59
N PRO A 16 -64.12 15.95 4.32
CA PRO A 16 -62.67 15.99 4.46
C PRO A 16 -62.00 16.74 3.30
N ALA A 17 -60.99 17.55 3.64
CA ALA A 17 -60.08 18.13 2.67
C ALA A 17 -59.14 17.03 2.14
N SER A 18 -59.13 16.93 0.82
CA SER A 18 -58.22 16.21 -0.05
C SER A 18 -56.74 16.42 0.30
N CYS A 19 -55.94 15.35 0.17
CA CYS A 19 -54.47 15.32 0.24
C CYS A 19 -53.80 16.50 -0.48
N PRO A 20 -53.03 17.33 0.23
CA PRO A 20 -52.04 18.23 -0.36
C PRO A 20 -50.59 17.72 -0.22
N GLN A 21 -50.35 16.61 0.49
CA GLN A 21 -48.99 16.17 0.84
C GLN A 21 -48.20 15.60 -0.35
N GLY A 22 -48.84 14.94 -1.31
CA GLY A 22 -48.15 14.33 -2.45
C GLY A 22 -47.54 15.33 -3.46
N GLN A 23 -48.20 16.47 -3.70
CA GLN A 23 -47.68 17.48 -4.64
C GLN A 23 -46.51 18.29 -4.04
N ASP A 24 -46.57 18.60 -2.74
CA ASP A 24 -45.49 19.31 -2.03
C ASP A 24 -44.21 18.44 -1.92
N LEU A 25 -44.36 17.12 -1.74
CA LEU A 25 -43.24 16.18 -1.76
C LEU A 25 -42.63 16.03 -3.17
N LEU A 26 -43.46 15.98 -4.22
CA LEU A 26 -42.99 15.91 -5.62
C LEU A 26 -42.20 17.17 -6.01
N GLU A 27 -42.63 18.35 -5.56
CA GLU A 27 -41.93 19.61 -5.81
C GLU A 27 -40.60 19.67 -5.06
N ARG A 28 -40.55 19.30 -3.76
CA ARG A 28 -39.30 19.22 -3.00
C ARG A 28 -38.32 18.20 -3.60
N TYR A 29 -38.81 17.06 -4.02
CA TYR A 29 -37.99 16.05 -4.68
C TYR A 29 -37.38 16.54 -6.00
N ARG A 30 -38.16 17.29 -6.80
CA ARG A 30 -37.66 17.94 -8.02
C ARG A 30 -36.65 19.05 -7.73
N GLU A 31 -36.68 19.68 -6.56
CA GLU A 31 -35.67 20.66 -6.15
C GLU A 31 -34.38 19.97 -5.65
N ASP A 32 -34.50 18.90 -4.85
CA ASP A 32 -33.36 18.14 -4.33
C ASP A 32 -32.60 17.37 -5.41
N SER A 33 -33.29 16.87 -6.45
CA SER A 33 -32.64 16.19 -7.60
C SER A 33 -31.70 17.10 -8.41
N TRP A 34 -31.80 18.42 -8.26
CA TRP A 34 -30.96 19.40 -8.97
C TRP A 34 -29.85 20.00 -8.09
N MET A 35 -29.87 19.77 -6.77
CA MET A 35 -28.87 20.34 -5.85
C MET A 35 -27.68 19.40 -5.65
N ASN A 36 -26.62 19.66 -6.43
CA ASN A 36 -25.21 19.29 -6.22
C ASN A 36 -24.99 18.02 -5.37
N PHE A 37 -25.08 16.85 -6.00
CA PHE A 37 -24.41 15.65 -5.50
C PHE A 37 -22.90 15.96 -5.47
N ARG A 38 -22.41 16.44 -4.32
CA ARG A 38 -21.00 16.34 -3.99
C ARG A 38 -20.76 14.89 -3.65
N PHE A 39 -20.49 14.09 -4.68
CA PHE A 39 -20.03 12.73 -4.49
C PHE A 39 -18.76 12.82 -3.66
N GLY A 40 -18.85 12.42 -2.39
CA GLY A 40 -17.66 12.01 -1.67
C GLY A 40 -17.01 10.98 -2.57
N ALA A 41 -15.75 11.21 -2.95
CA ALA A 41 -14.94 10.21 -3.61
C ALA A 41 -15.26 8.91 -2.89
N VAL A 42 -15.85 7.93 -3.59
CA VAL A 42 -15.87 6.56 -3.11
C VAL A 42 -14.41 6.36 -2.81
N ALA A 43 -14.09 6.35 -1.50
CA ALA A 43 -12.76 6.17 -0.99
C ALA A 43 -12.26 5.06 -1.87
N VAL A 44 -11.17 5.32 -2.60
CA VAL A 44 -10.42 4.30 -3.31
C VAL A 44 -10.60 3.12 -2.39
N LEU A 45 -11.44 2.13 -2.80
CA LEU A 45 -11.27 0.80 -2.28
C LEU A 45 -9.83 0.72 -2.64
N GLY A 46 -8.99 0.87 -1.61
CA GLY A 46 -7.61 0.65 -1.80
C GLY A 46 -7.68 -0.58 -2.69
N ALA A 47 -6.87 -0.60 -3.73
CA ALA A 47 -5.90 -1.62 -3.51
C ALA A 47 -5.46 -1.46 -2.02
N ALA A 48 -6.16 -2.18 -1.13
CA ALA A 48 -5.46 -3.09 -0.32
C ALA A 48 -4.67 -3.85 -1.41
N LEU A 49 -3.47 -3.41 -1.85
CA LEU A 49 -2.36 -2.85 -1.07
C LEU A 49 -2.46 -3.23 0.40
N PHE A 50 -3.01 -4.43 0.65
CA PHE A 50 -2.24 -5.47 1.24
C PHE A 50 -0.83 -5.29 0.72
N VAL A 51 0.00 -4.68 1.56
CA VAL A 51 1.35 -5.17 1.83
C VAL A 51 1.23 -6.61 2.39
N GLY A 52 0.38 -7.43 1.77
CA GLY A 52 -0.01 -8.80 2.07
C GLY A 52 0.42 -9.72 0.94
N GLY A 53 1.15 -9.20 -0.06
CA GLY A 53 2.52 -9.65 -0.14
C GLY A 53 3.23 -9.22 1.15
N CYS A 54 3.04 -9.97 2.24
CA CYS A 54 4.10 -10.06 3.22
C CYS A 54 5.31 -10.38 2.36
N ALA A 55 6.20 -9.42 2.16
CA ALA A 55 7.61 -9.74 2.11
C ALA A 55 7.76 -10.64 3.34
N THR A 56 7.79 -11.95 3.10
CA THR A 56 8.23 -12.88 4.13
C THR A 56 9.55 -12.27 4.55
N ALA A 57 9.61 -11.74 5.77
CA ALA A 57 10.85 -11.27 6.35
C ALA A 57 11.89 -12.32 6.01
N GLY A 58 12.85 -11.91 5.18
CA GLY A 58 13.72 -12.82 4.47
C GLY A 58 14.49 -13.65 5.47
N GLU A 59 14.45 -14.97 5.29
CA GLU A 59 15.35 -15.98 5.85
C GLU A 59 15.68 -15.88 7.35
N THR A 60 15.37 -16.95 8.10
CA THR A 60 15.59 -17.06 9.56
C THR A 60 17.06 -16.99 10.01
N ARG A 61 17.99 -16.80 9.07
CA ARG A 61 19.43 -16.62 9.28
C ARG A 61 20.04 -16.00 8.03
N ALA A 62 21.13 -15.25 8.17
CA ALA A 62 21.96 -14.87 7.03
C ALA A 62 22.32 -16.11 6.18
N PRO A 63 22.30 -16.02 4.83
CA PRO A 63 22.65 -17.12 3.95
C PRO A 63 24.08 -17.62 4.24
N ASP A 64 24.30 -18.94 4.13
CA ASP A 64 25.60 -19.57 4.39
C ASP A 64 26.68 -19.20 3.33
N SER A 65 26.29 -18.56 2.22
CA SER A 65 27.19 -18.18 1.13
C SER A 65 27.75 -16.75 1.27
N THR A 66 29.04 -16.65 0.96
CA THR A 66 29.82 -15.40 0.96
C THR A 66 29.77 -14.77 -0.43
N VAL A 67 29.63 -13.44 -0.52
CA VAL A 67 29.57 -12.71 -1.81
C VAL A 67 30.86 -12.92 -2.61
N LEU A 68 31.97 -13.07 -1.91
CA LEU A 68 33.22 -13.57 -2.44
C LEU A 68 33.54 -14.90 -1.79
N GLY A 69 33.60 -15.96 -2.59
CA GLY A 69 33.96 -17.28 -2.11
C GLY A 69 35.22 -17.21 -1.26
N ALA A 70 35.10 -17.56 0.02
CA ALA A 70 36.20 -17.76 0.97
C ALA A 70 37.14 -18.93 0.57
N GLY A 71 37.34 -19.14 -0.74
CA GLY A 71 38.05 -20.24 -1.37
C GLY A 71 38.71 -19.88 -2.71
N ALA A 72 38.82 -18.59 -3.08
CA ALA A 72 39.77 -18.16 -4.12
C ALA A 72 41.23 -18.23 -3.61
N GLU A 73 41.61 -19.36 -3.00
CA GLU A 73 43.02 -19.75 -2.88
C GLU A 73 43.41 -20.44 -4.20
N GLY A 74 43.84 -19.63 -5.17
CA GLY A 74 44.26 -20.07 -6.51
C GLY A 74 44.58 -18.89 -7.45
N ASP A 75 45.37 -19.14 -8.51
CA ASP A 75 46.08 -18.15 -9.34
C ASP A 75 45.25 -17.15 -10.19
N GLU A 76 43.91 -17.08 -10.09
CA GLU A 76 43.10 -16.15 -10.92
C GLU A 76 41.98 -15.48 -10.12
N LEU A 77 42.21 -14.23 -9.71
CA LEU A 77 41.17 -13.34 -9.16
C LEU A 77 40.10 -13.03 -10.24
N PRO A 78 38.82 -12.81 -9.87
CA PRO A 78 37.80 -12.34 -10.79
C PRO A 78 38.23 -11.12 -11.61
N GLN A 79 37.82 -11.06 -12.88
CA GLN A 79 38.29 -10.03 -13.80
C GLN A 79 38.00 -8.60 -13.30
N TRP A 80 36.83 -8.38 -12.68
CA TRP A 80 36.47 -7.06 -12.14
C TRP A 80 37.43 -6.60 -11.04
N ILE A 81 38.03 -7.52 -10.27
CA ILE A 81 39.06 -7.24 -9.26
C ILE A 81 40.37 -6.87 -9.96
N THR A 82 40.79 -7.63 -10.97
CA THR A 82 42.05 -7.35 -11.69
C THR A 82 42.00 -6.06 -12.51
N ASP A 83 40.79 -5.64 -12.91
CA ASP A 83 40.54 -4.42 -13.67
C ASP A 83 40.36 -3.17 -12.76
N LEU A 84 40.43 -3.31 -11.43
CA LEU A 84 40.30 -2.19 -10.51
C LEU A 84 41.42 -1.15 -10.72
N PRO A 85 41.08 0.15 -10.73
CA PRO A 85 42.09 1.19 -10.76
C PRO A 85 42.93 1.12 -9.48
N GLN A 86 44.24 1.27 -9.62
CA GLN A 86 45.18 1.13 -8.50
C GLN A 86 45.10 2.30 -7.48
N GLY A 87 44.42 3.40 -7.82
CA GLY A 87 44.31 4.56 -6.93
C GLY A 87 45.67 5.12 -6.50
N ILE A 88 45.74 5.57 -5.25
CA ILE A 88 46.95 6.04 -4.58
C ILE A 88 47.64 4.85 -3.94
N GLU A 89 48.95 4.70 -4.17
CA GLU A 89 49.73 3.62 -3.55
C GLU A 89 49.84 3.85 -2.03
N PRO A 90 49.52 2.83 -1.21
CA PRO A 90 49.70 2.86 0.24
C PRO A 90 51.12 3.21 0.65
N ARG A 91 51.27 4.02 1.70
CA ARG A 91 52.59 4.46 2.19
C ARG A 91 52.84 3.97 3.60
N ASP A 92 54.00 3.34 3.79
CA ASP A 92 54.54 3.04 5.11
C ASP A 92 55.20 4.28 5.73
N ASN A 93 54.80 4.61 6.94
CA ASN A 93 55.41 5.66 7.76
C ASN A 93 55.39 5.23 9.24
N ASP A 94 55.92 6.08 10.12
CA ASP A 94 55.98 5.74 11.55
C ASP A 94 54.57 5.50 12.13
N HIS A 95 53.57 6.27 11.70
CA HIS A 95 52.19 6.13 12.16
C HIS A 95 51.54 4.83 11.70
N THR A 96 51.64 4.47 10.41
CA THR A 96 51.06 3.22 9.88
C THR A 96 51.78 1.99 10.42
N ASN A 97 53.09 2.07 10.66
CA ASN A 97 53.85 1.00 11.32
C ASN A 97 53.41 0.80 12.77
N GLN A 98 53.23 1.86 13.54
CA GLN A 98 52.75 1.75 14.93
C GLN A 98 51.31 1.26 15.01
N ALA A 99 50.43 1.73 14.10
CA ALA A 99 49.07 1.23 14.00
C ALA A 99 49.02 -0.27 13.71
N ALA A 100 49.79 -0.74 12.72
CA ALA A 100 49.92 -2.17 12.39
C ALA A 100 50.40 -3.01 13.59
N ILE A 101 51.44 -2.54 14.30
CA ILE A 101 51.94 -3.23 15.50
C ILE A 101 50.84 -3.33 16.57
N SER A 102 50.10 -2.25 16.81
CA SER A 102 49.02 -2.24 17.79
C SER A 102 47.87 -3.16 17.39
N LEU A 103 47.51 -3.25 16.10
CA LEU A 103 46.51 -4.21 15.59
C LEU A 103 46.94 -5.66 15.82
N ILE A 104 48.20 -5.99 15.53
CA ILE A 104 48.76 -7.33 15.80
C ILE A 104 48.75 -7.64 17.31
N GLN A 105 49.07 -6.65 18.15
CA GLN A 105 49.00 -6.80 19.60
C GLN A 105 47.56 -6.99 20.10
N ALA A 106 46.58 -6.36 19.44
CA ALA A 106 45.17 -6.51 19.76
C ALA A 106 44.67 -7.92 19.45
N SER A 107 45.00 -8.46 18.27
CA SER A 107 44.62 -9.83 17.89
C SER A 107 45.31 -10.91 18.73
N ALA A 108 46.53 -10.64 19.21
CA ALA A 108 47.27 -11.53 20.11
C ALA A 108 46.96 -11.33 21.60
N ALA A 109 46.05 -10.41 21.96
CA ALA A 109 45.75 -10.08 23.34
C ALA A 109 45.15 -11.28 24.10
N SER A 110 45.53 -11.43 25.36
CA SER A 110 45.05 -12.54 26.21
C SER A 110 43.72 -12.24 26.91
N SER A 111 43.20 -11.02 26.79
CA SER A 111 41.88 -10.62 27.30
C SER A 111 41.26 -9.55 26.43
N GLU A 112 39.93 -9.46 26.47
CA GLU A 112 39.14 -8.46 25.75
C GLU A 112 39.52 -7.01 26.14
N GLU A 113 39.78 -6.76 27.42
CA GLU A 113 40.22 -5.44 27.90
C GLU A 113 41.59 -5.04 27.30
N GLN A 114 42.52 -6.00 27.21
CA GLN A 114 43.81 -5.76 26.57
C GLN A 114 43.63 -5.53 25.07
N ALA A 115 42.80 -6.34 24.40
CA ALA A 115 42.49 -6.16 22.99
C ALA A 115 41.92 -4.76 22.72
N ARG A 116 40.90 -4.35 23.50
CA ARG A 116 40.27 -3.02 23.39
C ARG A 116 41.26 -1.88 23.58
N THR A 117 42.17 -2.01 24.54
CA THR A 117 43.25 -1.01 24.75
C THR A 117 44.15 -0.92 23.51
N ARG A 118 44.52 -2.06 22.92
CA ARG A 118 45.38 -2.09 21.73
C ARG A 118 44.68 -1.60 20.46
N TYR A 119 43.39 -1.86 20.32
CA TYR A 119 42.61 -1.24 19.24
C TYR A 119 42.50 0.29 19.42
N GLN A 120 42.39 0.80 20.64
CA GLN A 120 42.46 2.25 20.90
C GLN A 120 43.83 2.84 20.54
N ASP A 121 44.93 2.15 20.91
CA ASP A 121 46.29 2.56 20.52
C ASP A 121 46.42 2.58 18.99
N ALA A 122 45.95 1.53 18.30
CA ALA A 122 45.96 1.44 16.84
C ALA A 122 45.19 2.59 16.19
N LEU A 123 43.96 2.86 16.66
CA LEU A 123 43.14 3.96 16.17
C LEU A 123 43.84 5.31 16.35
N GLY A 124 44.44 5.56 17.51
CA GLY A 124 45.16 6.82 17.75
C GLY A 124 46.35 7.02 16.81
N HIS A 125 47.10 5.95 16.50
CA HIS A 125 48.19 6.00 15.52
C HIS A 125 47.67 6.21 14.10
N ALA A 126 46.60 5.52 13.71
CA ALA A 126 45.98 5.65 12.41
C ALA A 126 45.41 7.06 12.19
N GLU A 127 44.73 7.64 13.19
CA GLU A 127 44.23 9.02 13.15
C GLU A 127 45.34 10.06 13.04
N ALA A 128 46.47 9.86 13.74
CA ALA A 128 47.64 10.71 13.58
C ALA A 128 48.22 10.61 12.16
N GLY A 129 48.26 9.40 11.59
CA GLY A 129 48.65 9.16 10.19
C GLY A 129 47.74 9.88 9.20
N ILE A 130 46.42 9.81 9.39
CA ILE A 130 45.42 10.54 8.59
C ILE A 130 45.62 12.06 8.70
N ALA A 131 45.93 12.58 9.89
CA ALA A 131 46.15 14.00 10.09
C ALA A 131 47.44 14.52 9.42
N GLU A 132 48.48 13.69 9.35
CA GLU A 132 49.75 14.02 8.69
C GLU A 132 49.65 13.87 7.16
N ASP A 133 49.04 12.80 6.67
CA ASP A 133 48.88 12.49 5.26
C ASP A 133 47.44 12.02 4.95
N PRO A 134 46.50 12.96 4.70
CA PRO A 134 45.10 12.66 4.42
C PRO A 134 44.86 11.90 3.10
N GLU A 135 45.90 11.71 2.28
CA GLU A 135 45.83 10.95 1.03
C GLU A 135 46.43 9.55 1.17
N ASN A 136 46.93 9.15 2.35
CA ASN A 136 47.44 7.80 2.58
C ASN A 136 46.30 6.82 2.87
N PRO A 137 45.95 5.91 1.94
CA PRO A 137 44.84 4.97 2.14
C PRO A 137 45.10 3.98 3.29
N GLN A 138 46.38 3.62 3.56
CA GLN A 138 46.76 2.67 4.62
C GLN A 138 46.28 3.12 6.01
N SER A 139 46.36 4.42 6.30
CA SER A 139 45.95 4.95 7.59
C SER A 139 44.43 4.88 7.78
N TYR A 140 43.65 4.99 6.70
CA TYR A 140 42.20 4.79 6.75
C TYR A 140 41.84 3.31 6.92
N LEU A 141 42.49 2.40 6.20
CA LEU A 141 42.28 0.96 6.36
C LEU A 141 42.51 0.53 7.81
N GLN A 142 43.65 0.90 8.39
CA GLN A 142 44.01 0.56 9.77
C GLN A 142 43.09 1.21 10.81
N ALA A 143 42.59 2.42 10.54
CA ALA A 143 41.57 3.05 11.38
C ALA A 143 40.27 2.23 11.35
N GLY A 144 39.85 1.77 10.17
CA GLY A 144 38.69 0.89 10.00
C GLY A 144 38.82 -0.42 10.78
N GLU A 145 39.96 -1.12 10.64
CA GLU A 145 40.24 -2.36 11.39
C GLU A 145 40.25 -2.13 12.91
N ALA A 146 40.83 -1.03 13.37
CA ALA A 146 40.84 -0.67 14.77
C ALA A 146 39.41 -0.38 15.28
N LEU A 147 38.59 0.34 14.50
CA LEU A 147 37.20 0.64 14.84
C LEU A 147 36.32 -0.61 14.87
N MET A 148 36.54 -1.55 13.94
CA MET A 148 35.92 -2.89 13.97
C MET A 148 36.22 -3.59 15.29
N GLY A 149 37.48 -3.64 15.71
CA GLY A 149 37.88 -4.22 16.99
C GLY A 149 37.33 -3.50 18.24
N LEU A 150 36.85 -2.26 18.08
CA LEU A 150 36.23 -1.47 19.15
C LEU A 150 34.71 -1.56 19.15
N ASP A 151 34.11 -2.29 18.20
CA ASP A 151 32.66 -2.37 17.97
C ASP A 151 32.05 -1.00 17.59
N ARG A 152 32.81 -0.21 16.81
CA ARG A 152 32.39 1.11 16.28
C ARG A 152 32.14 0.98 14.78
N ILE A 153 31.17 0.15 14.43
CA ILE A 153 30.97 -0.38 13.07
C ILE A 153 30.64 0.71 12.03
N GLU A 154 29.75 1.66 12.35
CA GLU A 154 29.43 2.78 11.43
C GLU A 154 30.66 3.64 11.11
N GLU A 155 31.48 3.91 12.12
CA GLU A 155 32.71 4.68 11.93
C GLU A 155 33.74 3.87 11.15
N ALA A 156 33.82 2.56 11.38
CA ALA A 156 34.68 1.66 10.61
C ALA A 156 34.29 1.66 9.14
N ALA A 157 33.00 1.58 8.83
CA ALA A 157 32.46 1.64 7.47
C ALA A 157 32.94 2.91 6.75
N ALA A 158 32.79 4.07 7.37
CA ALA A 158 33.26 5.34 6.79
C ALA A 158 34.79 5.38 6.56
N ARG A 159 35.59 4.70 7.39
CA ARG A 159 37.04 4.61 7.18
C ARG A 159 37.40 3.66 6.05
N PHE A 160 36.73 2.51 5.97
CA PHE A 160 36.91 1.58 4.86
C PHE A 160 36.47 2.21 3.54
N ASP A 161 35.35 2.93 3.50
CA ASP A 161 34.87 3.64 2.29
C ASP A 161 35.93 4.61 1.78
N ARG A 162 36.55 5.37 2.70
CA ARG A 162 37.61 6.30 2.34
C ARG A 162 38.90 5.59 1.90
N ALA A 163 39.23 4.45 2.52
CA ALA A 163 40.39 3.65 2.12
C ALA A 163 40.21 3.08 0.70
N GLU A 164 39.01 2.57 0.39
CA GLU A 164 38.63 2.01 -0.92
C GLU A 164 38.49 3.10 -1.99
N GLU A 165 38.01 4.30 -1.65
CA GLU A 165 37.98 5.44 -2.57
C GLU A 165 39.40 5.85 -3.01
N LEU A 166 40.34 5.89 -2.06
CA LEU A 166 41.73 6.26 -2.31
C LEU A 166 42.51 5.12 -2.98
N HIS A 167 42.28 3.87 -2.58
CA HIS A 167 42.93 2.67 -3.10
C HIS A 167 41.91 1.53 -3.28
N PRO A 168 41.24 1.47 -4.45
CA PRO A 168 40.19 0.50 -4.73
C PRO A 168 40.54 -0.98 -4.50
N PRO A 169 41.79 -1.46 -4.73
CA PRO A 169 42.15 -2.84 -4.43
C PRO A 169 41.98 -3.26 -2.96
N TYR A 170 41.89 -2.31 -2.01
CA TYR A 170 41.59 -2.64 -0.61
C TYR A 170 40.22 -3.26 -0.39
N ILE A 171 39.32 -3.21 -1.37
CA ILE A 171 38.08 -4.00 -1.30
C ILE A 171 38.36 -5.48 -1.01
N LEU A 172 39.49 -6.03 -1.48
CA LEU A 172 39.88 -7.43 -1.21
C LEU A 172 40.19 -7.69 0.26
N GLU A 173 40.66 -6.67 0.98
CA GLU A 173 41.00 -6.76 2.40
C GLU A 173 39.77 -6.47 3.26
N THR A 174 38.91 -5.55 2.84
CA THR A 174 37.77 -5.08 3.64
C THR A 174 36.51 -5.93 3.45
N ILE A 175 36.28 -6.51 2.27
CA ILE A 175 35.01 -7.18 1.93
C ILE A 175 34.66 -8.32 2.89
N GLY A 176 35.62 -9.17 3.24
CA GLY A 176 35.37 -10.27 4.19
C GLY A 176 35.10 -9.78 5.60
N LEU A 177 35.76 -8.69 6.03
CA LEU A 177 35.53 -8.08 7.34
C LEU A 177 34.15 -7.42 7.41
N ARG A 178 33.78 -6.68 6.35
CA ARG A 178 32.48 -6.03 6.22
C ARG A 178 31.35 -7.05 6.16
N GLU A 179 31.53 -8.12 5.39
CA GLU A 179 30.55 -9.18 5.27
C GLU A 179 30.35 -9.91 6.60
N ALA A 180 31.42 -10.23 7.33
CA ALA A 180 31.30 -10.84 8.65
C ALA A 180 30.54 -9.94 9.64
N ALA A 181 30.83 -8.64 9.64
CA ALA A 181 30.13 -7.65 10.46
C ALA A 181 28.65 -7.51 10.06
N TRP A 182 28.38 -7.52 8.76
CA TRP A 182 27.03 -7.50 8.22
C TRP A 182 26.24 -8.73 8.67
N ILE A 183 26.82 -9.94 8.60
CA ILE A 183 26.16 -11.18 9.03
C ILE A 183 25.80 -11.11 10.52
N GLU A 184 26.70 -10.58 11.35
CA GLU A 184 26.43 -10.41 12.78
C GLU A 184 25.27 -9.43 13.01
N ALA A 185 25.35 -8.23 12.43
CA ALA A 185 24.32 -7.20 12.57
C ALA A 185 22.96 -7.68 12.02
N TYR A 186 22.95 -8.35 10.87
CA TYR A 186 21.73 -8.93 10.27
C TYR A 186 21.09 -9.96 11.20
N ASN A 187 21.87 -10.93 11.70
CA ASN A 187 21.35 -11.96 12.60
C ASN A 187 20.83 -11.37 13.93
N GLN A 188 21.46 -10.30 14.44
CA GLN A 188 20.92 -9.55 15.59
C GLN A 188 19.58 -8.90 15.25
N GLY A 189 19.45 -8.30 14.06
CA GLY A 189 18.19 -7.73 13.58
C GLY A 189 17.07 -8.75 13.50
N VAL A 190 17.35 -9.93 12.93
CA VAL A 190 16.41 -11.06 12.90
C VAL A 190 16.00 -11.51 14.30
N ALA A 191 16.96 -11.65 15.23
CA ALA A 191 16.66 -12.02 16.61
C ALA A 191 15.77 -10.97 17.32
N TYR A 192 15.93 -9.68 17.00
CA TYR A 192 15.05 -8.64 17.52
C TYR A 192 13.65 -8.66 16.92
N ILE A 193 13.49 -9.04 15.64
CA ILE A 193 12.18 -9.30 15.05
C ILE A 193 11.47 -10.46 15.76
N GLU A 194 12.16 -11.57 16.02
CA GLU A 194 11.60 -12.71 16.78
C GLU A 194 11.20 -12.32 18.21
N ALA A 195 11.89 -11.33 18.78
CA ALA A 195 11.60 -10.77 20.10
C ALA A 195 10.53 -9.65 20.09
N ASP A 196 9.92 -9.36 18.93
CA ASP A 196 8.94 -8.27 18.72
C ASP A 196 9.49 -6.89 19.12
N ASN A 197 10.80 -6.68 18.95
CA ASN A 197 11.49 -5.44 19.24
C ASN A 197 11.93 -4.75 17.94
N GLN A 198 10.98 -4.10 17.27
CA GLN A 198 11.20 -3.47 15.97
C GLN A 198 12.26 -2.35 16.01
N ASP A 199 12.31 -1.54 17.07
CA ASP A 199 13.27 -0.43 17.17
C ASP A 199 14.73 -0.92 17.23
N ALA A 200 14.97 -2.03 17.94
CA ALA A 200 16.29 -2.65 17.98
C ALA A 200 16.62 -3.37 16.67
N ALA A 201 15.62 -4.01 16.04
CA ALA A 201 15.80 -4.62 14.73
C ALA A 201 16.20 -3.61 13.66
N VAL A 202 15.54 -2.45 13.62
CA VAL A 202 15.89 -1.34 12.71
C VAL A 202 17.34 -0.92 12.90
N GLN A 203 17.78 -0.66 14.14
CA GLN A 203 19.18 -0.28 14.41
C GLN A 203 20.17 -1.34 13.91
N SER A 204 19.89 -2.62 14.13
CA SER A 204 20.76 -3.71 13.66
C SER A 204 20.80 -3.82 12.14
N PHE A 205 19.67 -3.64 11.43
CA PHE A 205 19.65 -3.67 9.97
C PHE A 205 20.26 -2.41 9.34
N GLU A 206 20.08 -1.23 9.95
CA GLU A 206 20.77 0.01 9.54
C GLU A 206 22.28 -0.15 9.70
N LEU A 207 22.73 -0.75 10.80
CA LEU A 207 24.13 -1.07 11.03
C LEU A 207 24.69 -2.02 9.96
N ALA A 208 23.95 -3.09 9.66
CA ALA A 208 24.30 -4.02 8.58
C ALA A 208 24.45 -3.28 7.24
N ASN A 209 23.44 -2.49 6.86
CA ASN A 209 23.49 -1.71 5.62
C ASN A 209 24.64 -0.69 5.62
N SER A 210 24.99 -0.08 6.76
CA SER A 210 26.10 0.88 6.85
C SER A 210 27.45 0.25 6.55
N ILE A 211 27.72 -0.95 7.08
CA ILE A 211 29.02 -1.61 6.94
C ILE A 211 29.18 -2.31 5.59
N TYR A 212 28.09 -2.80 5.02
CA TYR A 212 28.10 -3.50 3.75
C TYR A 212 26.82 -3.20 2.95
N GLN A 213 26.91 -2.18 2.09
CA GLN A 213 25.81 -1.62 1.29
C GLN A 213 25.45 -2.44 0.04
N PHE A 214 26.10 -3.60 -0.14
CA PHE A 214 26.03 -4.38 -1.36
C PHE A 214 25.11 -5.61 -1.27
N ARG A 215 24.24 -5.62 -0.26
CA ARG A 215 23.35 -6.74 0.07
C ARG A 215 21.91 -6.25 0.29
N PRO A 216 20.92 -6.76 -0.46
CA PRO A 216 19.54 -6.27 -0.38
C PRO A 216 18.77 -6.76 0.86
N GLU A 217 19.22 -7.81 1.55
CA GLU A 217 18.43 -8.55 2.54
C GLU A 217 18.07 -7.68 3.77
N ALA A 218 19.01 -6.90 4.29
CA ALA A 218 18.75 -5.99 5.41
C ALA A 218 17.76 -4.87 5.01
N LEU A 219 17.87 -4.38 3.77
CA LEU A 219 17.00 -3.32 3.22
C LEU A 219 15.56 -3.80 3.03
N LEU A 220 15.34 -5.06 2.65
CA LEU A 220 13.99 -5.65 2.58
C LEU A 220 13.29 -5.66 3.95
N ASN A 221 14.03 -6.02 5.00
CA ASN A 221 13.52 -6.00 6.37
C ASN A 221 13.26 -4.56 6.84
N LEU A 222 14.18 -3.62 6.59
CA LEU A 222 13.97 -2.20 6.88
C LEU A 222 12.74 -1.65 6.16
N GLY A 223 12.61 -1.89 4.86
CA GLY A 223 11.46 -1.47 4.06
C GLY A 223 10.15 -1.94 4.66
N SER A 224 10.09 -3.20 5.08
CA SER A 224 8.90 -3.81 5.67
C SER A 224 8.58 -3.25 7.06
N ILE A 225 9.57 -3.06 7.93
CA ILE A 225 9.37 -2.46 9.27
C ILE A 225 8.91 -1.00 9.14
N TYR A 226 9.53 -0.22 8.26
CA TYR A 226 9.15 1.16 8.01
C TYR A 226 7.71 1.28 7.48
N ALA A 227 7.29 0.39 6.58
CA ALA A 227 5.91 0.35 6.11
C ALA A 227 4.91 0.10 7.25
N GLN A 228 5.21 -0.85 8.16
CA GLN A 228 4.37 -1.14 9.33
C GLN A 228 4.27 0.04 10.30
N GLN A 229 5.34 0.82 10.42
CA GLN A 229 5.39 2.02 11.26
C GLN A 229 4.73 3.25 10.61
N GLY A 230 4.24 3.15 9.37
CA GLY A 230 3.71 4.28 8.61
C GLY A 230 4.79 5.24 8.07
N ARG A 231 6.06 4.82 8.12
CA ARG A 231 7.23 5.55 7.61
C ARG A 231 7.42 5.27 6.12
N TYR A 232 6.47 5.76 5.32
CA TYR A 232 6.34 5.38 3.91
C TYR A 232 7.49 5.89 3.04
N GLU A 233 8.03 7.09 3.33
CA GLU A 233 9.16 7.64 2.59
C GLU A 233 10.43 6.80 2.80
N GLU A 234 10.79 6.51 4.05
CA GLU A 234 11.96 5.67 4.34
C GLU A 234 11.81 4.24 3.83
N SER A 235 10.57 3.70 3.87
CA SER A 235 10.27 2.39 3.29
C SER A 235 10.50 2.36 1.78
N ALA A 236 9.99 3.37 1.05
CA ALA A 236 10.18 3.48 -0.39
C ALA A 236 11.66 3.66 -0.78
N GLU A 237 12.44 4.39 0.03
CA GLU A 237 13.88 4.54 -0.16
C GLU A 237 14.61 3.21 0.02
N ALA A 238 14.31 2.45 1.08
CA ALA A 238 14.93 1.14 1.31
C ALA A 238 14.67 0.15 0.16
N PHE A 239 13.44 0.06 -0.35
CA PHE A 239 13.13 -0.75 -1.52
C PHE A 239 13.79 -0.21 -2.81
N GLY A 240 13.95 1.11 -2.93
CA GLY A 240 14.73 1.72 -4.02
C GLY A 240 16.18 1.26 -4.02
N GLN A 241 16.83 1.25 -2.86
CA GLN A 241 18.20 0.78 -2.71
C GLN A 241 18.35 -0.71 -3.05
N VAL A 242 17.35 -1.55 -2.74
CA VAL A 242 17.33 -2.95 -3.19
C VAL A 242 17.42 -3.03 -4.72
N VAL A 243 16.61 -2.24 -5.43
CA VAL A 243 16.62 -2.19 -6.90
C VAL A 243 17.95 -1.65 -7.42
N GLU A 244 18.52 -0.62 -6.79
CA GLU A 244 19.83 -0.07 -7.16
C GLU A 244 20.97 -1.10 -6.99
N ILE A 245 20.93 -1.95 -5.97
CA ILE A 245 21.91 -3.02 -5.78
C ILE A 245 21.79 -4.06 -6.90
N ILE A 246 20.57 -4.45 -7.25
CA ILE A 246 20.31 -5.50 -8.25
C ILE A 246 20.57 -5.01 -9.69
N ASP A 247 20.22 -3.77 -10.00
CA ASP A 247 20.47 -3.15 -11.31
C ASP A 247 21.89 -2.57 -11.43
N GLY A 248 22.58 -2.47 -10.29
CA GLY A 248 23.90 -1.89 -10.17
C GLY A 248 25.01 -2.84 -10.62
N PRO A 249 26.22 -2.29 -10.83
CA PRO A 249 27.39 -3.06 -11.28
C PRO A 249 27.91 -4.03 -10.22
N TRP A 250 27.39 -3.98 -8.99
CA TRP A 250 27.75 -4.92 -7.94
C TRP A 250 27.08 -6.28 -8.11
N TYR A 251 25.84 -6.30 -8.65
CA TYR A 251 25.11 -7.53 -8.87
C TYR A 251 25.95 -8.57 -9.64
N ASP A 252 26.63 -8.15 -10.72
CA ASP A 252 27.48 -9.03 -11.54
C ASP A 252 28.78 -9.50 -10.85
N ARG A 253 29.14 -8.93 -9.68
CA ARG A 253 30.37 -9.25 -8.94
C ARG A 253 30.17 -10.34 -7.89
N VAL A 254 28.93 -10.72 -7.61
CA VAL A 254 28.59 -11.84 -6.73
C VAL A 254 28.92 -13.14 -7.49
N ASP A 255 29.91 -13.89 -7.01
CA ASP A 255 30.35 -15.12 -7.69
C ASP A 255 29.32 -16.25 -7.58
N ASP A 256 28.50 -16.24 -6.52
CA ASP A 256 27.44 -17.20 -6.27
C ASP A 256 26.24 -16.94 -7.19
N GLU A 257 26.09 -17.77 -8.23
CA GLU A 257 24.94 -17.71 -9.16
C GLU A 257 23.60 -17.91 -8.45
N GLU A 258 23.52 -18.81 -7.45
CA GLU A 258 22.27 -19.07 -6.73
C GLU A 258 21.84 -17.82 -5.96
N MET A 259 22.79 -17.13 -5.32
CA MET A 259 22.55 -15.84 -4.68
C MET A 259 22.15 -14.76 -5.69
N ARG A 260 22.80 -14.68 -6.85
CA ARG A 260 22.42 -13.72 -7.90
C ARG A 260 21.01 -13.97 -8.43
N GLU A 261 20.63 -15.22 -8.65
CA GLU A 261 19.28 -15.57 -9.07
C GLU A 261 18.25 -15.22 -7.99
N SER A 262 18.56 -15.50 -6.71
CA SER A 262 17.68 -15.13 -5.60
C SER A 262 17.50 -13.62 -5.49
N TRP A 263 18.58 -12.84 -5.62
CA TRP A 263 18.52 -11.38 -5.63
C TRP A 263 17.74 -10.83 -6.81
N ARG A 264 17.94 -11.37 -8.01
CA ARG A 264 17.17 -10.94 -9.20
C ARG A 264 15.68 -11.14 -9.01
N ALA A 265 15.27 -12.22 -8.35
CA ALA A 265 13.86 -12.47 -8.04
C ALA A 265 13.25 -11.46 -7.05
N LEU A 266 14.07 -10.72 -6.29
CA LEU A 266 13.63 -9.67 -5.38
C LEU A 266 13.32 -8.34 -6.07
N ARG A 267 13.82 -8.14 -7.30
CA ARG A 267 13.77 -6.84 -7.99
C ARG A 267 12.34 -6.36 -8.24
N GLU A 268 11.53 -7.16 -8.94
CA GLU A 268 10.15 -6.81 -9.27
C GLU A 268 9.31 -6.59 -8.00
N PRO A 269 9.32 -7.48 -6.98
CA PRO A 269 8.65 -7.21 -5.70
C PRO A 269 9.11 -5.92 -5.02
N ALA A 270 10.41 -5.61 -5.04
CA ALA A 270 10.93 -4.37 -4.47
C ALA A 270 10.43 -3.13 -5.23
N MET A 271 10.38 -3.18 -6.57
CA MET A 271 9.82 -2.09 -7.38
C MET A 271 8.32 -1.88 -7.12
N VAL A 272 7.55 -2.97 -7.07
CA VAL A 272 6.12 -2.92 -6.76
C VAL A 272 5.91 -2.32 -5.36
N ASN A 273 6.62 -2.81 -4.35
CA ASN A 273 6.54 -2.26 -3.00
C ASN A 273 6.92 -0.78 -2.98
N ARG A 274 8.06 -0.40 -3.57
CA ARG A 274 8.47 1.01 -3.66
C ARG A 274 7.35 1.88 -4.25
N ALA A 275 6.77 1.48 -5.39
CA ALA A 275 5.72 2.25 -6.04
C ALA A 275 4.46 2.41 -5.15
N GLN A 276 4.05 1.33 -4.49
CA GLN A 276 2.93 1.35 -3.53
C GLN A 276 3.19 2.28 -2.34
N LEU A 277 4.40 2.23 -1.78
CA LEU A 277 4.78 3.08 -0.66
C LEU A 277 4.91 4.56 -1.07
N LEU A 278 5.35 4.84 -2.30
CA LEU A 278 5.35 6.19 -2.86
C LEU A 278 3.92 6.75 -3.00
N LEU A 279 2.93 5.93 -3.39
CA LEU A 279 1.52 6.35 -3.39
C LEU A 279 1.03 6.71 -1.98
N ARG A 280 1.40 5.92 -0.96
CA ARG A 280 1.05 6.19 0.45
C ARG A 280 1.74 7.43 1.01
N ALA A 281 2.88 7.80 0.45
CA ALA A 281 3.64 9.01 0.77
C ALA A 281 3.20 10.23 -0.08
N ASP A 282 2.12 10.14 -0.85
CA ASP A 282 1.64 11.17 -1.78
C ASP A 282 2.67 11.59 -2.87
N ARG A 283 3.68 10.75 -3.15
CA ARG A 283 4.71 10.95 -4.19
C ARG A 283 4.28 10.29 -5.50
N PHE A 284 3.15 10.75 -6.03
CA PHE A 284 2.44 10.08 -7.12
C PHE A 284 3.22 9.99 -8.44
N ASP A 285 3.96 11.04 -8.83
CA ASP A 285 4.74 11.02 -10.07
C ASP A 285 5.85 9.96 -10.03
N GLU A 286 6.52 9.82 -8.88
CA GLU A 286 7.58 8.81 -8.71
C GLU A 286 7.02 7.39 -8.63
N ALA A 287 5.82 7.23 -8.07
CA ALA A 287 5.10 5.96 -8.12
C ALA A 287 4.73 5.58 -9.57
N ALA A 288 4.27 6.56 -10.36
CA ALA A 288 3.95 6.37 -11.76
C ALA A 288 5.21 5.99 -12.56
N ASP A 289 6.34 6.65 -12.33
CA ASP A 289 7.61 6.31 -12.98
C ASP A 289 8.09 4.89 -12.61
N ALA A 290 7.94 4.49 -11.34
CA ALA A 290 8.30 3.14 -10.90
C ALA A 290 7.45 2.06 -11.58
N TYR A 291 6.13 2.28 -11.69
CA TYR A 291 5.25 1.37 -12.42
C TYR A 291 5.49 1.41 -13.94
N ALA A 292 5.83 2.57 -14.51
CA ALA A 292 6.16 2.67 -15.93
C ALA A 292 7.34 1.76 -16.29
N MET A 293 8.37 1.68 -15.44
CA MET A 293 9.48 0.74 -15.64
C MET A 293 9.02 -0.72 -15.64
N LEU A 294 8.12 -1.11 -14.73
CA LEU A 294 7.55 -2.48 -14.71
C LEU A 294 6.72 -2.79 -15.96
N VAL A 295 5.96 -1.81 -16.46
CA VAL A 295 5.18 -1.92 -17.70
C VAL A 295 6.09 -1.98 -18.93
N GLU A 296 7.22 -1.28 -18.94
CA GLU A 296 8.20 -1.39 -20.05
C GLU A 296 8.81 -2.80 -20.14
N GLU A 297 9.00 -3.47 -19.01
CA GLU A 297 9.56 -4.82 -18.92
C GLU A 297 8.55 -5.90 -19.31
N ASP A 298 7.32 -5.81 -18.80
CA ASP A 298 6.21 -6.67 -19.19
C ASP A 298 4.96 -5.84 -19.59
N PRO A 299 4.87 -5.45 -20.88
CA PRO A 299 3.76 -4.63 -21.38
C PRO A 299 2.39 -5.32 -21.39
N ASP A 300 2.34 -6.62 -21.11
CA ASP A 300 1.11 -7.42 -21.08
C ASP A 300 0.66 -7.75 -19.64
N ASN A 301 1.46 -7.39 -18.63
CA ASN A 301 1.09 -7.58 -17.22
C ASN A 301 -0.02 -6.60 -16.81
N LEU A 302 -1.25 -7.11 -16.72
CA LEU A 302 -2.45 -6.34 -16.38
C LEU A 302 -2.37 -5.69 -14.99
N GLU A 303 -1.70 -6.33 -14.03
CA GLU A 303 -1.54 -5.79 -12.68
C GLU A 303 -0.69 -4.52 -12.70
N HIS A 304 0.47 -4.57 -13.36
CA HIS A 304 1.37 -3.42 -13.49
C HIS A 304 0.74 -2.28 -14.28
N LEU A 305 0.04 -2.59 -15.39
CA LEU A 305 -0.67 -1.60 -16.19
C LEU A 305 -1.77 -0.89 -15.39
N THR A 306 -2.56 -1.64 -14.64
CA THR A 306 -3.66 -1.08 -13.84
C THR A 306 -3.13 -0.25 -12.67
N ALA A 307 -2.05 -0.71 -12.04
CA ALA A 307 -1.37 0.03 -10.98
C ALA A 307 -0.71 1.32 -11.51
N TYR A 308 -0.09 1.28 -12.70
CA TYR A 308 0.44 2.45 -13.39
C TYR A 308 -0.67 3.48 -13.69
N ALA A 309 -1.77 3.02 -14.28
CA ALA A 309 -2.92 3.88 -14.57
C ALA A 309 -3.47 4.53 -13.29
N SER A 310 -3.59 3.76 -12.21
CA SER A 310 -4.05 4.26 -10.92
C SER A 310 -3.10 5.31 -10.32
N ALA A 311 -1.78 5.10 -10.45
CA ALA A 311 -0.78 6.07 -10.01
C ALA A 311 -0.86 7.38 -10.81
N LEU A 312 -1.09 7.30 -12.13
CA LEU A 312 -1.31 8.48 -12.97
C LEU A 312 -2.57 9.26 -12.55
N VAL A 313 -3.67 8.57 -12.23
CA VAL A 313 -4.89 9.23 -11.71
C VAL A 313 -4.60 9.94 -10.40
N ALA A 314 -3.93 9.28 -9.46
CA ALA A 314 -3.57 9.86 -8.16
C ALA A 314 -2.67 11.11 -8.32
N GLY A 315 -1.75 11.10 -9.29
CA GLY A 315 -0.90 12.24 -9.64
C GLY A 315 -1.60 13.35 -10.43
N GLY A 316 -2.90 13.24 -10.71
CA GLY A 316 -3.65 14.22 -11.49
C GLY A 316 -3.33 14.19 -13.00
N ARG A 317 -2.63 13.17 -13.48
CA ARG A 317 -2.30 12.93 -14.89
C ARG A 317 -3.40 12.14 -15.59
N GLY A 318 -4.65 12.57 -15.41
CA GLY A 318 -5.85 11.87 -15.88
C GLY A 318 -5.91 11.65 -17.39
N ALA A 319 -5.31 12.54 -18.19
CA ALA A 319 -5.24 12.38 -19.64
C ALA A 319 -4.37 11.18 -20.05
N ASP A 320 -3.23 10.98 -19.38
CA ASP A 320 -2.35 9.83 -19.65
C ASP A 320 -3.01 8.52 -19.19
N ALA A 321 -3.71 8.56 -18.05
CA ALA A 321 -4.44 7.40 -17.52
C ALA A 321 -5.63 6.99 -18.41
N GLN A 322 -6.31 7.96 -19.03
CA GLN A 322 -7.47 7.71 -19.90
C GLN A 322 -7.11 6.81 -21.08
N ASP A 323 -6.03 7.13 -21.80
CA ASP A 323 -5.61 6.34 -22.96
C ASP A 323 -5.24 4.91 -22.53
N LEU A 324 -4.56 4.78 -21.39
CA LEU A 324 -4.17 3.49 -20.84
C LEU A 324 -5.37 2.63 -20.40
N PHE A 325 -6.38 3.22 -19.76
CA PHE A 325 -7.60 2.50 -19.39
C PHE A 325 -8.42 2.09 -20.62
N ALA A 326 -8.47 2.92 -21.66
CA ALA A 326 -9.14 2.57 -22.91
C ALA A 326 -8.47 1.36 -23.59
N ASP A 327 -7.14 1.33 -23.61
CA ASP A 327 -6.36 0.19 -24.12
C ASP A 327 -6.54 -1.06 -23.25
N LEU A 328 -6.57 -0.91 -21.92
CA LEU A 328 -6.87 -2.01 -20.98
C LEU A 328 -8.24 -2.61 -21.24
N LEU A 329 -9.29 -1.79 -21.34
CA LEU A 329 -10.67 -2.24 -21.54
C LEU A 329 -10.87 -3.02 -22.85
N ALA A 330 -10.00 -2.81 -23.84
CA ALA A 330 -10.03 -3.51 -25.13
C ALA A 330 -9.39 -4.92 -25.11
N ARG A 331 -8.78 -5.35 -23.99
CA ARG A 331 -8.10 -6.64 -23.87
C ARG A 331 -9.10 -7.79 -23.64
N ASP A 332 -8.81 -8.96 -24.23
CA ASP A 332 -9.70 -10.13 -24.21
C ASP A 332 -9.60 -10.98 -22.93
N ASN A 333 -8.56 -10.77 -22.11
CA ASN A 333 -8.23 -11.60 -20.95
C ASN A 333 -8.65 -11.01 -19.59
N LEU A 334 -9.50 -9.98 -19.59
CA LEU A 334 -9.96 -9.32 -18.37
C LEU A 334 -10.93 -10.21 -17.56
N ASN A 335 -10.73 -10.24 -16.25
CA ASN A 335 -11.65 -10.80 -15.27
C ASN A 335 -12.50 -9.71 -14.59
N ALA A 336 -13.43 -10.09 -13.70
CA ALA A 336 -14.36 -9.14 -13.06
C ALA A 336 -13.66 -8.07 -12.20
N SER A 337 -12.52 -8.42 -11.58
CA SER A 337 -11.69 -7.50 -10.80
C SER A 337 -10.96 -6.49 -11.67
N ASP A 338 -10.45 -6.93 -12.83
CA ASP A 338 -9.82 -6.02 -13.79
C ASP A 338 -10.85 -5.01 -14.31
N TYR A 339 -12.03 -5.48 -14.72
CA TYR A 339 -13.13 -4.60 -15.12
C TYR A 339 -13.53 -3.63 -14.01
N PHE A 340 -13.63 -4.09 -12.76
CA PHE A 340 -14.01 -3.20 -11.65
C PHE A 340 -12.98 -2.08 -11.46
N THR A 341 -11.70 -2.45 -11.47
CA THR A 341 -10.60 -1.49 -11.25
C THR A 341 -10.48 -0.50 -12.40
N ILE A 342 -10.57 -0.97 -13.64
CA ILE A 342 -10.61 -0.12 -14.84
C ILE A 342 -11.83 0.82 -14.78
N GLY A 343 -13.00 0.32 -14.36
CA GLY A 343 -14.21 1.11 -14.22
C GLY A 343 -14.07 2.24 -13.20
N VAL A 344 -13.48 1.96 -12.03
CA VAL A 344 -13.18 2.99 -11.01
C VAL A 344 -12.23 4.04 -11.56
N GLY A 345 -11.15 3.63 -12.23
CA GLY A 345 -10.19 4.55 -12.83
C GLY A 345 -10.82 5.46 -13.89
N LEU A 346 -11.59 4.88 -14.82
CA LEU A 346 -12.33 5.62 -15.85
C LEU A 346 -13.35 6.59 -15.25
N TYR A 347 -14.05 6.19 -14.19
CA TYR A 347 -14.98 7.07 -13.48
C TYR A 347 -14.26 8.29 -12.87
N GLN A 348 -13.08 8.09 -12.28
CA GLN A 348 -12.28 9.16 -11.66
C GLN A 348 -11.72 10.16 -12.68
N VAL A 349 -11.44 9.72 -13.91
CA VAL A 349 -11.03 10.60 -15.01
C VAL A 349 -12.21 11.09 -15.86
N GLU A 350 -13.44 10.97 -15.33
CA GLU A 350 -14.69 11.45 -15.94
C GLU A 350 -14.99 10.83 -17.32
N GLN A 351 -14.49 9.62 -17.59
CA GLN A 351 -14.77 8.83 -18.80
C GLN A 351 -15.91 7.84 -18.54
N PHE A 352 -17.11 8.39 -18.38
CA PHE A 352 -18.27 7.65 -17.89
C PHE A 352 -18.78 6.57 -18.85
N GLU A 353 -18.62 6.70 -20.16
CA GLU A 353 -19.02 5.66 -21.12
C GLU A 353 -18.11 4.43 -21.03
N GLY A 354 -16.82 4.63 -20.76
CA GLY A 354 -15.88 3.53 -20.53
C GLY A 354 -16.12 2.87 -19.16
N ALA A 355 -16.34 3.69 -18.13
CA ALA A 355 -16.68 3.22 -16.79
C ALA A 355 -17.96 2.36 -16.79
N GLU A 356 -18.98 2.77 -17.56
CA GLU A 356 -20.23 2.02 -17.70
C GLU A 356 -19.99 0.63 -18.30
N GLN A 357 -19.21 0.54 -19.38
CA GLN A 357 -18.87 -0.74 -20.01
C GLN A 357 -18.15 -1.66 -19.03
N ALA A 358 -17.16 -1.13 -18.30
CA ALA A 358 -16.40 -1.85 -17.30
C ALA A 358 -17.31 -2.35 -16.15
N PHE A 359 -18.08 -1.48 -15.51
CA PHE A 359 -18.97 -1.86 -14.42
C PHE A 359 -20.08 -2.82 -14.85
N ARG A 360 -20.61 -2.67 -16.07
CA ARG A 360 -21.55 -3.63 -16.66
C ARG A 360 -20.95 -5.03 -16.74
N ARG A 361 -19.69 -5.17 -17.18
CA ARG A 361 -19.00 -6.46 -17.22
C ARG A 361 -18.78 -7.04 -15.82
N THR A 362 -18.38 -6.24 -14.84
CA THR A 362 -18.29 -6.69 -13.45
C THR A 362 -19.65 -7.18 -12.94
N PHE A 363 -20.73 -6.44 -13.20
CA PHE A 363 -22.09 -6.78 -12.80
C PHE A 363 -22.60 -8.07 -13.44
N GLU A 364 -22.31 -8.30 -14.73
CA GLU A 364 -22.68 -9.53 -15.45
C GLU A 364 -22.06 -10.79 -14.81
N VAL A 365 -20.85 -10.69 -14.25
CA VAL A 365 -20.14 -11.81 -13.62
C VAL A 365 -20.49 -11.94 -12.13
N VAL A 366 -20.48 -10.82 -11.40
CA VAL A 366 -20.67 -10.76 -9.95
C VAL A 366 -21.81 -9.80 -9.60
N PRO A 367 -23.08 -10.20 -9.85
CA PRO A 367 -24.25 -9.32 -9.69
C PRO A 367 -24.56 -8.96 -8.23
N ASN A 368 -23.88 -9.58 -7.26
CA ASN A 368 -24.04 -9.31 -5.84
C ASN A 368 -22.84 -8.54 -5.24
N HIS A 369 -21.91 -8.04 -6.06
CA HIS A 369 -20.84 -7.17 -5.57
C HIS A 369 -21.43 -5.77 -5.31
N ARG A 370 -21.70 -5.47 -4.05
CA ARG A 370 -22.37 -4.23 -3.62
C ARG A 370 -21.72 -2.97 -4.19
N ASP A 371 -20.39 -2.79 -4.08
CA ASP A 371 -19.74 -1.56 -4.58
C ASP A 371 -19.72 -1.45 -6.10
N ALA A 372 -19.51 -2.56 -6.82
CA ALA A 372 -19.63 -2.58 -8.28
C ALA A 372 -21.04 -2.20 -8.75
N VAL A 373 -22.08 -2.73 -8.11
CA VAL A 373 -23.48 -2.39 -8.42
C VAL A 373 -23.77 -0.92 -8.09
N PHE A 374 -23.25 -0.41 -6.98
CA PHE A 374 -23.39 1.00 -6.61
C PHE A 374 -22.72 1.94 -7.62
N ASN A 375 -21.45 1.67 -7.96
CA ASN A 375 -20.70 2.46 -8.93
C ASN A 375 -21.33 2.35 -10.33
N PHE A 376 -21.89 1.19 -10.69
CA PHE A 376 -22.63 1.03 -11.93
C PHE A 376 -23.89 1.90 -11.96
N ALA A 377 -24.70 1.86 -10.89
CA ALA A 377 -25.89 2.71 -10.76
C ALA A 377 -25.53 4.20 -10.84
N GLN A 378 -24.46 4.62 -10.15
CA GLN A 378 -24.00 5.99 -10.20
C GLN A 378 -23.57 6.40 -11.63
N THR A 379 -22.85 5.53 -12.32
CA THR A 379 -22.41 5.78 -13.70
C THR A 379 -23.59 5.85 -14.67
N LEU A 380 -24.56 4.93 -14.56
CA LEU A 380 -25.78 4.95 -15.36
C LEU A 380 -26.63 6.21 -15.10
N TYR A 381 -26.65 6.71 -13.85
CA TYR A 381 -27.32 7.97 -13.52
C TYR A 381 -26.67 9.16 -14.23
N ILE A 382 -25.32 9.22 -14.27
CA ILE A 382 -24.57 10.27 -14.97
C ILE A 382 -24.78 10.19 -16.49
N ASN A 383 -24.80 8.98 -17.05
CA ASN A 383 -25.04 8.74 -18.47
C ASN A 383 -26.53 8.85 -18.87
N GLU A 384 -27.42 9.11 -17.90
CA GLU A 384 -28.86 9.21 -18.11
C GLU A 384 -29.52 7.92 -18.67
N GLU A 385 -28.94 6.76 -18.38
CA GLU A 385 -29.42 5.45 -18.84
C GLU A 385 -30.53 4.91 -17.92
N TRP A 386 -31.65 5.62 -17.88
CA TRP A 386 -32.73 5.44 -16.89
C TRP A 386 -33.35 4.05 -16.84
N THR A 387 -33.49 3.38 -18.00
CA THR A 387 -34.13 2.06 -18.07
C THR A 387 -33.30 0.98 -17.39
N GLU A 388 -31.98 1.05 -17.55
CA GLU A 388 -31.07 0.11 -16.92
C GLU A 388 -30.79 0.52 -15.47
N LEU A 389 -30.71 1.81 -15.19
CA LEU A 389 -30.58 2.32 -13.83
C LEU A 389 -31.67 1.77 -12.91
N GLU A 390 -32.92 1.68 -13.37
CA GLU A 390 -34.02 1.11 -12.56
C GLU A 390 -33.77 -0.37 -12.22
N GLN A 391 -33.23 -1.15 -13.16
CA GLN A 391 -32.92 -2.57 -12.95
C GLN A 391 -31.74 -2.75 -11.98
N VAL A 392 -30.68 -1.97 -12.18
CA VAL A 392 -29.46 -2.04 -11.35
C VAL A 392 -29.74 -1.55 -9.93
N THR A 393 -30.51 -0.47 -9.78
CA THR A 393 -30.89 0.03 -8.44
C THR A 393 -31.88 -0.89 -7.73
N ALA A 394 -32.77 -1.58 -8.46
CA ALA A 394 -33.57 -2.65 -7.87
C ALA A 394 -32.67 -3.75 -7.30
N LYS A 395 -31.64 -4.16 -8.04
CA LYS A 395 -30.66 -5.14 -7.58
C LYS A 395 -29.83 -4.64 -6.38
N LEU A 396 -29.40 -3.38 -6.41
CA LEU A 396 -28.67 -2.74 -5.30
C LEU A 396 -29.48 -2.81 -4.00
N LEU A 397 -30.78 -2.51 -4.06
CA LEU A 397 -31.67 -2.58 -2.90
C LEU A 397 -31.90 -4.01 -2.39
N GLU A 398 -31.65 -5.06 -3.17
CA GLU A 398 -31.70 -6.45 -2.69
C GLU A 398 -30.47 -6.87 -1.86
N ILE A 399 -29.36 -6.14 -2.01
CA ILE A 399 -28.04 -6.45 -1.42
C ILE A 399 -27.49 -5.34 -0.51
N ASP A 400 -28.19 -4.20 -0.45
CA ASP A 400 -27.82 -2.99 0.27
C ASP A 400 -29.08 -2.17 0.61
N GLU A 401 -30.00 -2.80 1.34
CA GLU A 401 -31.35 -2.26 1.57
C GLU A 401 -31.41 -1.06 2.54
N LEU A 402 -30.33 -0.75 3.26
CA LEU A 402 -30.26 0.43 4.14
C LEU A 402 -29.52 1.60 3.47
N ASN A 403 -29.29 1.53 2.16
CA ASN A 403 -28.64 2.57 1.38
C ASN A 403 -29.64 3.60 0.87
N ALA A 404 -29.72 4.74 1.56
CA ALA A 404 -30.61 5.84 1.19
C ALA A 404 -30.34 6.38 -0.24
N LEU A 405 -29.09 6.37 -0.71
CA LEU A 405 -28.75 6.82 -2.07
C LEU A 405 -29.32 5.88 -3.15
N ALA A 406 -29.37 4.56 -2.89
CA ALA A 406 -29.95 3.59 -3.81
C ALA A 406 -31.45 3.87 -4.07
N TYR A 407 -32.21 4.22 -3.02
CA TYR A 407 -33.60 4.66 -3.16
C TYR A 407 -33.72 5.93 -4.01
N ARG A 408 -32.85 6.92 -3.78
CA ARG A 408 -32.84 8.17 -4.55
C ARG A 408 -32.50 7.95 -6.03
N PHE A 409 -31.51 7.11 -6.34
CA PHE A 409 -31.20 6.75 -7.73
C PHE A 409 -32.41 6.08 -8.41
N ARG A 410 -33.03 5.11 -7.74
CA ARG A 410 -34.20 4.41 -8.29
C ARG A 410 -35.40 5.32 -8.50
N ALA A 411 -35.72 6.16 -7.53
CA ALA A 411 -36.80 7.14 -7.65
C ALA A 411 -36.55 8.08 -8.84
N ASN A 412 -35.30 8.50 -9.07
CA ASN A 412 -34.97 9.39 -10.18
C ASN A 412 -35.13 8.66 -11.52
N ALA A 413 -34.66 7.41 -11.60
CA ALA A 413 -34.87 6.57 -12.79
C ALA A 413 -36.36 6.46 -13.12
N LEU A 414 -37.20 6.15 -12.12
CA LEU A 414 -38.66 6.03 -12.28
C LEU A 414 -39.29 7.35 -12.74
N LEU A 415 -38.87 8.47 -12.16
CA LEU A 415 -39.36 9.80 -12.55
C LEU A 415 -39.05 10.09 -14.02
N GLN A 416 -37.81 9.85 -14.46
CA GLN A 416 -37.39 10.06 -15.85
C GLN A 416 -38.09 9.12 -16.83
N LEU A 417 -38.50 7.94 -16.38
CA LEU A 417 -39.33 6.99 -17.13
C LEU A 417 -40.83 7.34 -17.10
N GLY A 418 -41.24 8.43 -16.44
CA GLY A 418 -42.63 8.88 -16.35
C GLY A 418 -43.50 8.09 -15.37
N ARG A 419 -42.90 7.29 -14.47
CA ARG A 419 -43.56 6.50 -13.43
C ARG A 419 -43.61 7.26 -12.11
N GLU A 420 -44.27 8.42 -12.11
CA GLU A 420 -44.23 9.40 -11.00
C GLU A 420 -44.75 8.84 -9.67
N ASP A 421 -45.86 8.09 -9.69
CA ASP A 421 -46.45 7.51 -8.47
C ASP A 421 -45.45 6.52 -7.82
N GLU A 422 -44.83 5.65 -8.62
CA GLU A 422 -43.84 4.69 -8.12
C GLU A 422 -42.56 5.37 -7.65
N ALA A 423 -42.13 6.45 -8.33
CA ALA A 423 -40.99 7.25 -7.91
C ALA A 423 -41.22 7.85 -6.51
N MET A 424 -42.42 8.36 -6.25
CA MET A 424 -42.77 8.94 -4.95
C MET A 424 -42.83 7.88 -3.84
N ASP A 425 -43.39 6.70 -4.14
CA ASP A 425 -43.41 5.58 -3.17
C ASP A 425 -41.99 5.14 -2.79
N VAL A 426 -41.09 5.00 -3.77
CA VAL A 426 -39.69 4.62 -3.54
C VAL A 426 -38.93 5.70 -2.80
N TYR A 427 -39.10 6.97 -3.19
CA TYR A 427 -38.46 8.11 -2.51
C TYR A 427 -38.88 8.21 -1.05
N THR A 428 -40.19 8.12 -0.78
CA THR A 428 -40.73 8.15 0.59
C THR A 428 -40.18 6.98 1.42
N THR A 429 -40.11 5.78 0.85
CA THR A 429 -39.53 4.61 1.53
C THR A 429 -38.08 4.86 1.95
N GLY A 430 -37.27 5.47 1.08
CA GLY A 430 -35.88 5.81 1.38
C GLY A 430 -35.72 6.89 2.46
N GLU A 431 -36.54 7.95 2.40
CA GLU A 431 -36.51 9.03 3.41
C GLU A 431 -37.02 8.57 4.78
N ASP A 432 -37.96 7.61 4.80
CA ASP A 432 -38.52 7.03 6.03
C ASP A 432 -37.69 5.86 6.57
N LEU A 433 -36.52 5.55 5.99
CA LEU A 433 -35.62 4.52 6.51
C LEU A 433 -35.26 4.84 7.97
N PRO A 434 -35.65 3.98 8.93
CA PRO A 434 -35.41 4.27 10.33
C PRO A 434 -33.93 4.15 10.68
N ILE A 435 -33.19 3.35 9.91
CA ILE A 435 -31.78 3.06 10.10
C ILE A 435 -31.11 3.10 8.72
N VAL A 436 -29.98 3.80 8.64
CA VAL A 436 -29.19 3.97 7.42
C VAL A 436 -27.82 3.32 7.62
N MET A 437 -27.29 2.72 6.57
CA MET A 437 -25.94 2.16 6.51
C MET A 437 -24.99 3.16 5.85
N ASP A 438 -23.94 3.52 6.59
CA ASP A 438 -22.93 4.50 6.18
C ASP A 438 -21.52 3.89 6.29
N GLU A 439 -20.59 4.42 5.49
CA GLU A 439 -19.13 4.21 5.64
C GLU A 439 -18.67 2.74 5.73
N ILE A 440 -19.21 1.85 4.89
CA ILE A 440 -18.69 0.49 4.82
C ILE A 440 -17.30 0.49 4.17
N THR A 441 -16.33 -0.06 4.87
CA THR A 441 -14.93 -0.18 4.44
C THR A 441 -14.37 -1.54 4.83
N ILE A 442 -13.42 -2.02 4.05
CA ILE A 442 -12.61 -3.19 4.41
C ILE A 442 -11.31 -2.65 5.00
N ARG A 443 -10.95 -3.09 6.20
CA ARG A 443 -9.72 -2.68 6.88
C ARG A 443 -9.07 -3.82 7.66
N PRO A 444 -7.76 -3.72 7.96
CA PRO A 444 -7.11 -4.67 8.86
C PRO A 444 -7.75 -4.64 10.26
N GLY A 445 -7.94 -5.81 10.86
CA GLY A 445 -8.48 -5.99 12.21
C GLY A 445 -7.72 -7.08 12.97
N GLY A 446 -6.71 -6.68 13.74
CA GLY A 446 -5.86 -7.65 14.47
C GLY A 446 -5.07 -8.54 13.50
N SER A 447 -5.28 -9.86 13.57
CA SER A 447 -4.71 -10.86 12.65
C SER A 447 -5.49 -11.03 11.35
N ASP A 448 -6.70 -10.48 11.26
CA ASP A 448 -7.67 -10.78 10.21
C ASP A 448 -8.11 -9.52 9.46
N VAL A 449 -8.77 -9.70 8.32
CA VAL A 449 -9.38 -8.60 7.55
C VAL A 449 -10.84 -8.49 7.96
N VAL A 450 -11.27 -7.28 8.32
CA VAL A 450 -12.65 -7.03 8.75
C VAL A 450 -13.35 -6.09 7.79
N LEU A 451 -14.63 -6.36 7.56
CA LEU A 451 -15.56 -5.41 6.99
C LEU A 451 -16.14 -4.60 8.15
N ALA A 452 -15.90 -3.29 8.13
CA ALA A 452 -16.37 -2.36 9.15
C ALA A 452 -17.33 -1.34 8.53
N GLY A 453 -18.30 -0.87 9.30
CA GLY A 453 -19.18 0.19 8.86
C GLY A 453 -19.92 0.83 10.03
N GLN A 454 -20.79 1.78 9.72
CA GLN A 454 -21.61 2.48 10.70
C GLN A 454 -23.09 2.33 10.35
N LEU A 455 -23.92 2.00 11.34
CA LEU A 455 -25.36 2.10 11.24
C LEU A 455 -25.82 3.33 12.03
N SER A 456 -26.61 4.18 11.39
CA SER A 456 -27.14 5.42 11.94
C SER A 456 -28.65 5.27 12.17
N ASN A 457 -29.09 5.39 13.43
CA ASN A 457 -30.51 5.36 13.78
C ASN A 457 -31.13 6.75 13.67
N HIS A 458 -32.04 6.93 12.73
CA HIS A 458 -32.74 8.19 12.49
C HIS A 458 -34.08 8.27 13.20
N THR A 459 -34.88 7.19 13.21
CA THR A 459 -36.24 7.23 13.76
C THR A 459 -36.66 5.95 14.51
N ALA A 460 -35.79 4.94 14.60
CA ALA A 460 -36.10 3.68 15.25
C ALA A 460 -36.22 3.84 16.78
N PRO A 461 -37.18 3.16 17.45
CA PRO A 461 -37.34 3.21 18.90
C PRO A 461 -36.10 2.74 19.67
N ALA A 462 -35.93 3.25 20.90
CA ALA A 462 -34.94 2.74 21.84
C ALA A 462 -35.07 1.22 22.07
N GLY A 463 -33.95 0.51 22.04
CA GLY A 463 -33.89 -0.94 22.13
C GLY A 463 -34.07 -1.67 20.80
N THR A 464 -34.11 -0.96 19.66
CA THR A 464 -34.14 -1.59 18.33
C THR A 464 -32.83 -2.35 18.10
N GLU A 465 -32.96 -3.60 17.63
CA GLU A 465 -31.86 -4.46 17.22
C GLU A 465 -31.93 -4.69 15.71
N VAL A 466 -30.84 -4.41 15.01
CA VAL A 466 -30.68 -4.71 13.59
C VAL A 466 -29.73 -5.88 13.46
N ARG A 467 -30.23 -7.01 12.98
CA ARG A 467 -29.42 -8.17 12.66
C ARG A 467 -29.10 -8.14 11.17
N LEU A 468 -27.83 -8.07 10.83
CA LEU A 468 -27.33 -8.09 9.46
C LEU A 468 -26.73 -9.45 9.16
N ARG A 469 -27.04 -10.02 7.99
CA ARG A 469 -26.32 -11.13 7.39
C ARG A 469 -25.55 -10.64 6.18
N PHE A 470 -24.23 -10.72 6.26
CA PHE A 470 -23.31 -10.49 5.16
C PHE A 470 -23.06 -11.78 4.39
N THR A 471 -23.00 -11.67 3.07
CA THR A 471 -22.58 -12.73 2.15
C THR A 471 -21.41 -12.21 1.33
N PHE A 472 -20.36 -13.01 1.22
CA PHE A 472 -19.11 -12.67 0.55
C PHE A 472 -18.94 -13.51 -0.71
N TYR A 473 -18.31 -12.93 -1.74
CA TYR A 473 -18.20 -13.51 -3.07
C TYR A 473 -16.77 -13.45 -3.62
N ASP A 474 -16.38 -14.47 -4.39
CA ASP A 474 -15.14 -14.49 -5.16
C ASP A 474 -15.27 -13.74 -6.50
N VAL A 475 -14.15 -13.62 -7.22
CA VAL A 475 -14.08 -12.92 -8.54
C VAL A 475 -14.95 -13.57 -9.63
N ARG A 476 -15.44 -14.80 -9.40
CA ARG A 476 -16.36 -15.52 -10.30
C ARG A 476 -17.82 -15.42 -9.84
N GLY A 477 -18.07 -14.70 -8.74
CA GLY A 477 -19.38 -14.53 -8.13
C GLY A 477 -19.86 -15.71 -7.29
N ALA A 478 -18.98 -16.66 -6.96
CA ALA A 478 -19.30 -17.75 -6.07
C ALA A 478 -19.30 -17.26 -4.61
N GLU A 479 -20.28 -17.70 -3.82
CA GLU A 479 -20.32 -17.41 -2.39
C GLU A 479 -19.17 -18.13 -1.67
N ILE A 480 -18.33 -17.36 -0.98
CA ILE A 480 -17.21 -17.90 -0.17
C ILE A 480 -17.59 -18.04 1.31
N GLY A 481 -18.64 -17.35 1.75
CA GLY A 481 -19.21 -17.56 3.07
C GLY A 481 -20.16 -16.46 3.51
N THR A 482 -20.72 -16.65 4.70
CA THR A 482 -21.61 -15.69 5.35
C THR A 482 -21.18 -15.40 6.77
N ARG A 483 -21.52 -14.20 7.26
CA ARG A 483 -21.38 -13.81 8.66
C ARG A 483 -22.58 -12.99 9.09
N GLU A 484 -22.83 -12.98 10.40
CA GLU A 484 -23.91 -12.20 10.97
C GLU A 484 -23.37 -11.29 12.06
N THR A 485 -23.95 -10.10 12.16
CA THR A 485 -23.70 -9.17 13.24
C THR A 485 -25.02 -8.54 13.69
N THR A 486 -25.10 -8.17 14.95
CA THR A 486 -26.28 -7.51 15.52
C THR A 486 -25.86 -6.21 16.15
N VAL A 487 -26.50 -5.12 15.73
CA VAL A 487 -26.28 -3.78 16.28
C VAL A 487 -27.53 -3.36 17.04
N ARG A 488 -27.34 -2.88 18.26
CA ARG A 488 -28.42 -2.43 19.14
C ARG A 488 -28.32 -0.93 19.37
N PHE A 489 -29.46 -0.26 19.27
CA PHE A 489 -29.59 1.18 19.48
C PHE A 489 -30.30 1.46 20.80
N GLU A 490 -29.79 2.40 21.58
CA GLU A 490 -30.40 2.79 22.86
C GLU A 490 -31.30 4.04 22.70
N GLY A 491 -31.29 4.69 21.54
CA GLY A 491 -32.14 5.84 21.23
C GLY A 491 -31.99 6.33 19.78
N GLU A 492 -32.84 7.30 19.43
CA GLU A 492 -32.85 8.03 18.17
C GLU A 492 -31.59 8.93 18.04
N GLY A 493 -31.06 9.07 16.83
CA GLY A 493 -29.87 9.87 16.54
C GLY A 493 -28.54 9.21 16.91
N GLU A 494 -28.56 7.94 17.34
CA GLU A 494 -27.35 7.17 17.64
C GLU A 494 -26.70 6.62 16.37
N ALA A 495 -25.39 6.72 16.28
CA ALA A 495 -24.58 6.00 15.30
C ALA A 495 -23.76 4.92 16.01
N ARG A 496 -23.72 3.71 15.43
CA ARG A 496 -23.02 2.55 15.99
C ARG A 496 -22.15 1.90 14.94
N ALA A 497 -20.87 1.77 15.24
CA ALA A 497 -19.95 1.00 14.43
C ALA A 497 -20.20 -0.51 14.59
N PHE A 498 -19.93 -1.27 13.53
CA PHE A 498 -19.87 -2.72 13.56
C PHE A 498 -18.62 -3.20 12.82
N GLU A 499 -18.20 -4.42 13.14
CA GLU A 499 -17.14 -5.14 12.44
C GLU A 499 -17.61 -6.57 12.17
N VAL A 500 -17.24 -7.10 11.02
CA VAL A 500 -17.53 -8.46 10.58
C VAL A 500 -16.26 -9.06 10.00
N GLU A 501 -15.83 -10.19 10.56
CA GLU A 501 -14.71 -10.96 10.03
C GLU A 501 -15.03 -11.43 8.60
N ILE A 502 -14.09 -11.28 7.68
CA ILE A 502 -14.24 -11.82 6.32
C ILE A 502 -13.86 -13.31 6.35
N PRO A 503 -14.66 -14.22 5.76
CA PRO A 503 -14.28 -15.62 5.63
C PRO A 503 -13.00 -15.81 4.81
N ASP A 504 -12.21 -16.84 5.15
CA ASP A 504 -11.06 -17.23 4.33
C ASP A 504 -11.45 -17.48 2.87
N GLY A 505 -10.70 -16.90 1.94
CA GLY A 505 -10.90 -17.04 0.51
C GLY A 505 -10.58 -15.77 -0.26
N ASP A 506 -10.60 -15.86 -1.58
CA ASP A 506 -10.35 -14.72 -2.47
C ASP A 506 -11.57 -13.79 -2.48
N LEU A 507 -11.68 -12.92 -1.48
CA LEU A 507 -12.73 -11.92 -1.41
C LEU A 507 -12.62 -10.95 -2.58
N PHE A 508 -13.69 -10.87 -3.37
CA PHE A 508 -13.84 -9.82 -4.39
C PHE A 508 -14.97 -8.85 -4.03
N GLY A 509 -16.08 -9.34 -3.51
CA GLY A 509 -17.21 -8.48 -3.16
C GLY A 509 -18.06 -9.04 -2.04
N TYR A 510 -18.99 -8.21 -1.57
CA TYR A 510 -19.95 -8.59 -0.54
C TYR A 510 -21.32 -7.98 -0.83
N GLY A 511 -22.33 -8.48 -0.13
CA GLY A 511 -23.64 -7.85 0.03
C GLY A 511 -24.20 -8.19 1.41
N TYR A 512 -25.26 -7.52 1.84
CA TYR A 512 -25.91 -7.83 3.11
C TYR A 512 -27.44 -7.73 3.04
N ARG A 513 -28.10 -8.31 4.05
CA ARG A 513 -29.54 -8.16 4.30
C ARG A 513 -29.82 -8.02 5.78
N VAL A 514 -30.84 -7.25 6.15
CA VAL A 514 -31.45 -7.26 7.48
C VAL A 514 -32.28 -8.53 7.60
N MET A 515 -32.14 -9.17 8.76
CA MET A 515 -32.81 -10.42 9.10
C MET A 515 -34.03 -10.12 9.97
N ASP A 516 -35.14 -10.81 9.69
CA ASP A 516 -36.38 -10.78 10.47
C ASP A 516 -36.26 -11.37 11.89
#